data_AF-A0A0L0BG28-F1
#
_entry.id   AF-A0A0L0BG28-F1
#
_cell.length_a   1.000
_cell.length_b   1.000
_cell.length_c   1.000
_cell.angle_alpha   90.00
_cell.angle_beta   90.00
_cell.angle_gamma   90.00
#
_symmetry.space_group_name_H-M   'P 1'
#
loop_
_entity.id
_entity.type
_entity.pdbx_description
1 polymer ?
#
loop_
_entity_poly.entity_id
_entity_poly.type
_entity_poly.pdbx_seq_one_letter_code
_entity_poly.pdbx_strand_id
1 'polypeptide(L)'
;MTTALDRLLGRITMYRLTLVLLLVLTALALTLSFAGLLAFTPRELGGTLAAAVGGTFIGTRLLALILRLRPHADSSLLTGLILFFVMFPSDTAAGLGGILVAGPAAGASKCVRAVRGRHVFNPAGAGAAVATLLGVGAAGWWVANVY
;
A
#
# COMPACT_ATOMS: atom_id res chain seq x y z
N MET A 1 26.49 13.69 10.67
CA MET A 1 25.01 13.85 10.57
C MET A 1 24.63 15.07 11.39
N THR A 2 23.74 15.94 10.91
CA THR A 2 23.51 17.25 11.53
C THR A 2 22.58 17.11 12.74
N THR A 3 23.02 17.60 13.90
CA THR A 3 22.32 17.53 15.19
C THR A 3 20.89 18.09 15.16
N ALA A 4 20.58 18.96 14.20
CA ALA A 4 19.24 19.50 13.96
C ALA A 4 18.28 18.47 13.32
N LEU A 5 18.75 17.67 12.36
CA LEU A 5 17.95 16.61 11.74
C LEU A 5 17.64 15.52 12.76
N ASP A 6 18.61 15.12 13.58
CA ASP A 6 18.40 14.11 14.63
C ASP A 6 17.37 14.56 15.67
N ARG A 7 17.37 15.86 16.03
CA ARG A 7 16.36 16.43 16.93
C ARG A 7 14.97 16.51 16.31
N LEU A 8 14.85 16.77 15.00
CA LEU A 8 13.57 16.79 14.29
C LEU A 8 13.00 15.39 14.11
N LEU A 9 13.83 14.45 13.63
CA LEU A 9 13.47 13.05 13.43
C LEU A 9 13.16 12.37 14.77
N GLY A 10 13.90 12.68 15.83
CA GLY A 10 13.63 12.16 17.17
C GLY A 10 12.29 12.58 17.79
N ARG A 11 11.63 13.62 17.23
CA ARG A 11 10.28 14.06 17.66
C ARG A 11 9.15 13.36 16.92
N ILE A 12 9.43 12.77 15.76
CA ILE A 12 8.43 12.11 14.91
C ILE A 12 8.60 10.60 15.08
N THR A 13 7.52 9.88 15.37
CA THR A 13 7.60 8.42 15.42
C THR A 13 7.96 7.90 14.03
N MET A 14 8.80 6.85 13.95
CA MET A 14 9.15 6.18 12.68
C MET A 14 7.92 5.92 11.81
N TYR A 15 6.82 5.53 12.47
CA TYR A 15 5.54 5.31 11.84
C TYR A 15 4.98 6.54 11.10
N ARG A 16 4.89 7.70 11.77
CA ARG A 16 4.40 8.95 11.16
C ARG A 16 5.34 9.42 10.06
N LEU A 17 6.65 9.29 10.28
CA LEU A 17 7.65 9.63 9.28
C LEU A 17 7.45 8.81 8.00
N THR A 18 7.33 7.48 8.12
CA THR A 18 7.10 6.59 6.97
C THR A 18 5.81 6.92 6.24
N LEU A 19 4.72 7.20 6.97
CA LEU A 19 3.45 7.61 6.36
C LEU A 19 3.59 8.91 5.56
N VAL A 20 4.24 9.93 6.14
CA VAL A 20 4.50 11.21 5.45
C VAL A 20 5.36 11.00 4.21
N LEU A 21 6.44 10.21 4.31
CA LEU A 21 7.31 9.92 3.18
C LEU A 21 6.55 9.20 2.05
N LEU A 22 5.71 8.22 2.38
CA LEU A 22 4.87 7.55 1.38
C LEU A 22 3.89 8.51 0.71
N LEU A 23 3.23 9.39 1.48
CA LEU A 23 2.32 10.40 0.93
C LEU A 23 3.06 11.39 0.01
N VAL A 24 4.25 11.84 0.41
CA VAL A 24 5.10 12.72 -0.42
C VAL A 24 5.50 12.00 -1.72
N LEU A 25 5.91 10.74 -1.64
CA LEU A 25 6.23 9.94 -2.83
C LEU A 25 5.02 9.74 -3.73
N THR A 26 3.82 9.54 -3.17
CA THR A 26 2.59 9.39 -3.95
C THR A 26 2.23 10.70 -4.66
N ALA A 27 2.32 11.83 -3.95
CA ALA A 27 2.10 13.14 -4.55
C ALA A 27 3.11 13.41 -5.68
N LEU A 28 4.39 13.13 -5.43
CA LEU A 28 5.45 13.30 -6.42
C LEU A 28 5.25 12.40 -7.64
N ALA A 29 4.87 11.13 -7.45
CA ALA A 29 4.54 10.23 -8.55
C ALA A 29 3.37 10.75 -9.40
N LEU A 30 2.31 11.24 -8.78
CA LEU A 30 1.18 11.84 -9.50
C LEU A 30 1.63 13.10 -10.26
N THR A 31 2.39 14.00 -9.64
CA THR A 31 2.91 15.21 -10.29
C THR A 31 3.79 14.88 -11.49
N LEU A 32 4.71 13.92 -11.36
CA LEU A 32 5.56 13.49 -12.48
C LEU A 32 4.74 12.84 -13.60
N SER A 33 3.71 12.06 -13.25
CA SER A 33 2.79 11.46 -14.22
C SER A 33 1.98 12.53 -14.98
N PHE A 34 1.48 13.56 -14.28
CA PHE A 34 0.80 14.70 -14.92
C PHE A 34 1.74 15.50 -15.83
N ALA A 35 3.03 15.57 -15.49
CA ALA A 35 4.06 16.18 -16.32
C ALA A 35 4.49 15.30 -17.51
N GLY A 36 3.97 14.06 -17.62
CA GLY A 36 4.35 13.11 -18.67
C GLY A 36 5.75 12.54 -18.51
N LEU A 37 6.34 12.62 -17.31
CA LEU A 37 7.69 12.17 -17.00
C LEU A 37 7.75 10.71 -16.51
N LEU A 38 6.60 10.07 -16.31
CA LEU A 38 6.49 8.65 -15.96
C LEU A 38 5.82 7.87 -17.09
N ALA A 39 6.14 6.58 -17.18
CA ALA A 39 5.50 5.65 -18.12
C ALA A 39 4.00 5.44 -17.83
N PHE A 40 3.61 5.58 -16.55
CA PHE A 40 2.22 5.41 -16.11
C PHE A 40 1.48 6.74 -16.13
N THR A 41 0.26 6.69 -16.68
CA THR A 41 -0.66 7.83 -16.76
C THR A 41 -1.29 8.18 -15.41
N PRO A 42 -1.80 9.42 -15.24
CA PRO A 42 -2.44 9.79 -13.98
C PRO A 42 -3.67 8.95 -13.65
N ARG A 43 -4.34 8.39 -14.67
CA ARG A 43 -5.49 7.50 -14.53
C ARG A 43 -5.09 6.15 -13.97
N GLU A 44 -4.02 5.54 -14.49
CA GLU A 44 -3.50 4.26 -13.99
C GLU A 44 -3.03 4.39 -12.55
N LEU A 45 -2.27 5.44 -12.23
CA LEU A 45 -1.83 5.70 -10.86
C LEU A 45 -3.01 6.00 -9.92
N GLY A 46 -3.97 6.80 -10.35
CA GLY A 46 -5.16 7.14 -9.56
C GLY A 46 -6.03 5.91 -9.28
N GLY A 47 -6.29 5.09 -10.30
CA GLY A 47 -7.03 3.83 -10.16
C GLY A 47 -6.32 2.86 -9.23
N THR A 48 -5.01 2.70 -9.40
CA THR A 48 -4.19 1.81 -8.57
C THR A 48 -4.16 2.26 -7.11
N LEU A 49 -4.01 3.57 -6.86
CA LEU A 49 -4.04 4.15 -5.53
C LEU A 49 -5.39 3.90 -4.86
N ALA A 50 -6.49 4.15 -5.58
CA ALA A 50 -7.84 3.93 -5.08
C ALA A 50 -8.12 2.46 -4.78
N ALA A 51 -7.72 1.54 -5.67
CA ALA A 51 -7.90 0.11 -5.49
C ALA A 51 -7.05 -0.44 -4.34
N ALA A 52 -5.78 -0.03 -4.24
CA ALA A 52 -4.86 -0.50 -3.21
C ALA A 52 -5.28 -0.01 -1.82
N VAL A 53 -5.53 1.30 -1.66
CA VAL A 53 -5.97 1.89 -0.39
C VAL A 53 -7.38 1.40 -0.05
N GLY A 54 -8.33 1.54 -0.98
CA GLY A 54 -9.72 1.14 -0.79
C GLY A 54 -9.84 -0.34 -0.44
N GLY A 55 -9.22 -1.22 -1.23
CA GLY A 55 -9.22 -2.67 -0.98
C GLY A 55 -8.61 -3.03 0.37
N THR A 56 -7.51 -2.38 0.76
CA THR A 56 -6.90 -2.60 2.08
C THR A 56 -7.83 -2.18 3.23
N PHE A 57 -8.47 -1.03 3.12
CA PHE A 57 -9.45 -0.57 4.10
C PHE A 57 -10.65 -1.53 4.17
N ILE A 58 -11.19 -1.95 3.04
CA ILE A 58 -12.33 -2.88 2.97
C ILE A 58 -11.96 -4.20 3.66
N GLY A 59 -10.85 -4.84 3.29
CA GLY A 59 -10.44 -6.11 3.91
C GLY A 59 -10.15 -6.00 5.39
N THR A 60 -9.46 -4.94 5.83
CA THR A 60 -9.24 -4.72 7.27
C THR A 60 -10.55 -4.50 8.02
N ARG A 61 -11.49 -3.71 7.47
CA ARG A 61 -12.77 -3.42 8.12
C ARG A 61 -13.67 -4.64 8.19
N LEU A 62 -13.81 -5.37 7.09
CA LEU A 62 -14.61 -6.60 7.03
C LEU A 62 -14.10 -7.64 8.03
N LEU A 63 -12.79 -7.90 8.03
CA LEU A 63 -12.26 -8.92 8.92
C LEU A 63 -12.22 -8.46 10.38
N ALA A 64 -11.96 -7.18 10.65
CA ALA A 64 -12.09 -6.63 11.99
C ALA A 64 -13.53 -6.70 12.51
N LEU A 65 -14.54 -6.53 11.66
CA LEU A 65 -15.95 -6.72 12.02
C LEU A 65 -16.22 -8.18 12.40
N ILE A 66 -15.80 -9.13 11.56
CA ILE A 66 -15.99 -10.58 11.78
C ILE A 66 -15.31 -11.03 13.08
N LEU A 67 -14.08 -10.57 13.32
CA LEU A 67 -13.26 -10.93 14.48
C LEU A 67 -13.48 -10.02 15.70
N ARG A 68 -14.40 -9.03 15.61
CA ARG A 68 -14.70 -8.04 16.65
C ARG A 68 -13.47 -7.28 17.17
N LEU A 69 -12.55 -6.94 16.27
CA LEU A 69 -11.34 -6.16 16.55
C LEU A 69 -11.54 -4.68 16.29
N ARG A 70 -10.72 -3.81 16.91
CA ARG A 70 -10.65 -2.38 16.58
C ARG A 70 -9.59 -2.12 15.50
N PRO A 71 -9.99 -1.74 14.27
CA PRO A 71 -9.04 -1.50 13.19
C PRO A 71 -8.36 -0.13 13.34
N HIS A 72 -7.09 -0.04 12.94
CA HIS A 72 -6.30 1.20 12.95
C HIS A 72 -6.20 1.77 11.54
N ALA A 73 -6.87 2.91 11.30
CA ALA A 73 -6.98 3.51 9.97
C ALA A 73 -5.61 3.88 9.37
N ASP A 74 -4.74 4.51 10.15
CA ASP A 74 -3.40 4.88 9.71
C ASP A 74 -2.62 3.67 9.18
N SER A 75 -2.80 2.50 9.82
CA SER A 75 -2.06 1.29 9.44
C SER A 75 -2.57 0.76 8.11
N SER A 76 -3.89 0.78 7.91
CA SER A 76 -4.51 0.44 6.62
C SER A 76 -4.05 1.39 5.53
N LEU A 77 -3.95 2.69 5.80
CA LEU A 77 -3.44 3.68 4.85
C LEU A 77 -1.99 3.37 4.47
N LEU A 78 -1.10 3.18 5.45
CA LEU A 78 0.31 2.88 5.20
C LEU A 78 0.46 1.60 4.36
N THR A 79 -0.29 0.54 4.66
CA THR A 79 -0.27 -0.69 3.87
C THR A 79 -0.81 -0.50 2.45
N GLY A 80 -1.90 0.25 2.28
CA GLY A 80 -2.44 0.57 0.97
C GLY A 80 -1.48 1.39 0.12
N LEU A 81 -0.77 2.36 0.72
CA LEU A 81 0.27 3.15 0.03
C LEU A 81 1.48 2.30 -0.36
N ILE A 82 1.89 1.34 0.48
CA ILE A 82 2.93 0.38 0.08
C ILE A 82 2.46 -0.48 -1.09
N LEU A 83 1.23 -1.01 -1.03
CA LEU A 83 0.66 -1.78 -2.14
C LEU A 83 0.57 -0.98 -3.43
N PHE A 84 0.23 0.32 -3.34
CA PHE A 84 0.25 1.24 -4.48
C PHE A 84 1.62 1.26 -5.16
N PHE A 85 2.73 1.23 -4.42
CA PHE A 85 4.08 1.19 -5.01
C PHE A 85 4.55 -0.21 -5.42
N VAL A 86 4.00 -1.27 -4.84
CA VAL A 86 4.41 -2.66 -5.10
C VAL A 86 3.72 -3.24 -6.33
N MET A 87 2.40 -3.03 -6.47
CA MET A 87 1.60 -3.59 -7.56
C MET A 87 1.76 -2.75 -8.83
N PHE A 88 1.91 -3.40 -9.98
CA PHE A 88 2.00 -2.69 -11.26
C PHE A 88 0.75 -1.82 -11.52
N PRO A 89 0.92 -0.54 -11.91
CA PRO A 89 -0.21 0.35 -12.15
C PRO A 89 -1.08 -0.10 -13.32
N SER A 90 -2.39 0.08 -13.19
CA SER A 90 -3.35 -0.20 -14.24
C SER A 90 -4.61 0.66 -14.09
N ASP A 91 -5.29 0.93 -15.19
CA ASP A 91 -6.64 1.51 -15.24
C ASP A 91 -7.67 0.53 -15.84
N THR A 92 -7.24 -0.67 -16.22
CA THR A 92 -8.11 -1.72 -16.73
C THR A 92 -8.88 -2.39 -15.59
N ALA A 93 -10.10 -2.86 -15.87
CA ALA A 93 -10.91 -3.57 -14.88
C ALA A 93 -10.20 -4.81 -14.32
N ALA A 94 -9.46 -5.56 -15.18
CA ALA A 94 -8.71 -6.73 -14.77
C ALA A 94 -7.53 -6.38 -13.85
N GLY A 95 -6.70 -5.40 -14.24
CA GLY A 95 -5.55 -4.98 -13.43
C GLY A 95 -5.97 -4.38 -12.09
N LEU A 96 -6.98 -3.51 -12.10
CA LEU A 96 -7.57 -2.96 -10.88
C LEU A 96 -8.19 -4.07 -10.02
N GLY A 97 -8.85 -5.06 -10.64
CA GLY A 97 -9.35 -6.25 -9.95
C GLY A 97 -8.25 -7.01 -9.21
N GLY A 98 -7.09 -7.20 -9.84
CA GLY A 98 -5.91 -7.81 -9.20
C GLY A 98 -5.40 -7.04 -7.99
N ILE A 99 -5.31 -5.71 -8.11
CA ILE A 99 -4.94 -4.83 -6.98
C ILE A 99 -6.00 -4.89 -5.87
N LEU A 100 -7.27 -4.97 -6.25
CA LEU A 100 -8.42 -5.11 -5.34
C LEU A 100 -8.53 -6.51 -4.74
N VAL A 101 -7.78 -7.51 -5.22
CA VAL A 101 -7.55 -8.79 -4.52
C VAL A 101 -6.39 -8.65 -3.54
N ALA A 102 -5.31 -7.98 -3.94
CA ALA A 102 -4.14 -7.76 -3.08
C ALA A 102 -4.50 -6.95 -1.81
N GLY A 103 -5.28 -5.88 -1.96
CA GLY A 103 -5.69 -5.00 -0.87
C GLY A 103 -6.42 -5.74 0.26
N PRO A 104 -7.54 -6.41 0.00
CA PRO A 104 -8.27 -7.17 1.00
C PRO A 104 -7.46 -8.31 1.60
N ALA A 105 -6.65 -9.02 0.80
CA ALA A 105 -5.75 -10.05 1.31
C ALA A 105 -4.71 -9.47 2.29
N ALA A 106 -4.12 -8.31 1.97
CA ALA A 106 -3.25 -7.59 2.89
C ALA A 106 -4.00 -7.16 4.15
N GLY A 107 -5.18 -6.57 3.99
CA GLY A 107 -6.02 -6.12 5.10
C GLY A 107 -6.43 -7.28 6.02
N ALA A 108 -6.73 -8.44 5.46
CA ALA A 108 -7.10 -9.66 6.17
C ALA A 108 -5.90 -10.25 6.93
N SER A 109 -4.73 -10.30 6.29
CA SER A 109 -3.51 -10.87 6.91
C SER A 109 -3.13 -10.19 8.24
N LYS A 110 -3.50 -8.90 8.40
CA LYS A 110 -3.35 -8.15 9.65
C LYS A 110 -4.16 -8.74 10.79
N CYS A 111 -5.39 -9.20 10.53
CA CYS A 111 -6.28 -9.69 11.58
C CYS A 111 -6.17 -11.20 11.81
N VAL A 112 -5.74 -11.98 10.81
CA VAL A 112 -5.59 -13.45 10.93
C VAL A 112 -4.30 -13.88 11.64
N ARG A 113 -3.20 -13.13 11.51
CA ARG A 113 -1.88 -13.57 11.99
C ARG A 113 -1.33 -12.68 13.10
N ALA A 114 -1.85 -12.85 14.31
CA ALA A 114 -1.19 -12.41 15.54
C ALA A 114 -0.70 -13.64 16.31
N VAL A 115 0.48 -14.16 15.97
CA VAL A 115 1.12 -15.20 16.81
C VAL A 115 1.87 -14.46 17.91
N ARG A 116 1.46 -14.68 19.17
CA ARG A 116 1.99 -13.96 20.35
C ARG A 116 1.90 -12.43 20.25
N GLY A 117 0.84 -11.93 19.59
CA GLY A 117 0.61 -10.48 19.44
C GLY A 117 1.50 -9.80 18.39
N ARG A 118 2.22 -10.54 17.54
CA ARG A 118 3.04 -9.99 16.46
C ARG A 118 2.57 -10.47 15.09
N HIS A 119 2.59 -9.57 14.10
CA HIS A 119 2.34 -9.93 12.71
C HIS A 119 3.47 -10.82 12.19
N VAL A 120 3.12 -12.02 11.71
CA VAL A 120 4.12 -12.97 11.19
C VAL A 120 4.60 -12.57 9.80
N PHE A 121 3.76 -11.86 9.03
CA PHE A 121 4.05 -11.43 7.66
C PHE A 121 3.82 -9.94 7.51
N ASN A 122 4.62 -9.29 6.66
CA ASN A 122 4.34 -7.94 6.20
C ASN A 122 2.99 -7.97 5.43
N PRO A 123 1.96 -7.23 5.88
CA PRO A 123 0.65 -7.26 5.25
C PRO A 123 0.66 -6.92 3.76
N ALA A 124 1.43 -5.90 3.37
CA ALA A 124 1.54 -5.51 1.96
C ALA A 124 2.18 -6.64 1.13
N GLY A 125 3.23 -7.27 1.67
CA GLY A 125 3.87 -8.42 1.03
C GLY A 125 2.94 -9.63 0.91
N ALA A 126 2.12 -9.91 1.93
CA ALA A 126 1.13 -10.98 1.90
C ALA A 126 0.06 -10.72 0.83
N GLY A 127 -0.47 -9.51 0.74
CA GLY A 127 -1.45 -9.15 -0.29
C GLY A 127 -0.88 -9.26 -1.70
N ALA A 128 0.32 -8.71 -1.92
CA ALA A 128 1.03 -8.80 -3.20
C ALA A 128 1.29 -10.26 -3.61
N ALA A 129 1.73 -11.10 -2.67
CA ALA A 129 1.94 -12.53 -2.93
C ALA A 129 0.64 -13.24 -3.33
N VAL A 130 -0.48 -12.95 -2.67
CA VAL A 130 -1.78 -13.55 -3.02
C VAL A 130 -2.20 -13.18 -4.45
N ALA A 131 -2.11 -11.89 -4.82
CA ALA A 131 -2.49 -11.48 -6.17
C ALA A 131 -1.58 -12.09 -7.26
N THR A 132 -0.26 -12.15 -7.00
CA THR A 132 0.71 -12.78 -7.92
C THR A 132 0.50 -14.29 -8.05
N LEU A 133 0.29 -15.01 -6.95
CA LEU A 133 0.07 -16.46 -6.97
C LEU A 133 -1.24 -16.86 -7.64
N LEU A 134 -2.27 -15.99 -7.58
CA LEU A 134 -3.53 -16.18 -8.30
C LEU A 134 -3.44 -15.78 -9.78
N GLY A 135 -2.32 -15.21 -10.23
CA GLY A 135 -2.14 -14.75 -11.61
C GLY A 135 -3.00 -13.55 -12.00
N VAL A 136 -3.55 -12.82 -11.01
CA VAL A 136 -4.47 -11.68 -11.24
C VAL A 136 -3.77 -10.32 -11.16
N GLY A 137 -2.53 -10.27 -10.69
CA GLY A 137 -1.73 -9.06 -10.65
C GLY A 137 -0.24 -9.37 -10.51
N ALA A 138 0.61 -8.39 -10.78
CA ALA A 138 2.06 -8.54 -10.67
C ALA A 138 2.61 -7.57 -9.63
N ALA A 139 3.40 -8.12 -8.70
CA ALA A 139 4.21 -7.34 -7.77
C ALA A 139 5.59 -7.06 -8.41
N GLY A 140 5.96 -5.78 -8.54
CA GLY A 140 7.19 -5.40 -9.25
C GLY A 140 7.95 -4.22 -8.64
N TRP A 141 7.40 -3.53 -7.64
CA TRP A 141 7.96 -2.25 -7.19
C TRP A 141 8.18 -1.31 -8.39
N TRP A 142 7.09 -0.90 -9.03
CA TRP A 142 7.14 -0.25 -10.34
C TRP A 142 7.95 1.05 -10.37
N VAL A 143 8.16 1.69 -9.22
CA VAL A 143 9.01 2.89 -9.11
C VAL A 143 10.47 2.64 -9.50
N ALA A 144 10.96 1.41 -9.33
CA ALA A 144 12.33 1.04 -9.72
C ALA A 144 12.43 0.38 -11.10
N ASN A 145 11.31 0.25 -11.81
CA ASN A 145 11.29 -0.31 -13.16
C ASN A 145 11.16 0.79 -14.20
N VAL A 146 11.98 0.69 -15.24
CA VAL A 146 11.99 1.63 -16.38
C VAL A 146 10.86 1.31 -17.38
N TYR A 147 10.15 0.21 -17.17
CA TYR A 147 9.17 -0.38 -18.10
C TYR A 147 7.94 -0.85 -17.33
#